data_AF-A0A6I2FYU3-F1
#
_entry.id   AF-A0A6I2FYU3-F1
#
_cell.length_a   1.000
_cell.length_b   1.000
_cell.length_c   1.000
_cell.angle_alpha   90.00
_cell.angle_beta   90.00
_cell.angle_gamma   90.00
#
_symmetry.space_group_name_H-M   'P 1'
#
loop_
_entity.id
_entity.type
_entity.pdbx_description
1 polymer ?
#
loop_
_entity_poly.entity_id
_entity_poly.type
_entity_poly.pdbx_seq_one_letter_code
_entity_poly.pdbx_strand_id
1 'polypeptide(L)'
;MPGFDMLGVDLDALHNTITTLRTCADTLQQQSRRITEHPFGLGNDEAGRNYSAQGAAIHAGLERMAACLHHWSAGTAATADVFAHAATEYERIDRERADAISAVHP
;
A
#
# COMPACT_ATOMS: atom_id res chain seq x y z
N MET A 1 -32.48 -22.32 14.41
CA MET A 1 -32.56 -21.12 15.28
C MET A 1 -31.52 -20.14 14.75
N PRO A 2 -31.92 -18.89 14.48
CA PRO A 2 -31.34 -18.06 13.43
C PRO A 2 -29.89 -17.70 13.75
N GLY A 3 -29.02 -17.85 12.75
CA GLY A 3 -27.66 -17.36 12.80
C GLY A 3 -27.70 -15.86 13.05
N PHE A 4 -27.14 -15.44 14.18
CA PHE A 4 -26.64 -14.08 14.29
C PHE A 4 -25.49 -13.98 13.29
N ASP A 5 -25.82 -13.54 12.07
CA ASP A 5 -24.86 -12.88 11.21
C ASP A 5 -24.24 -11.80 12.10
N MET A 6 -22.97 -11.98 12.47
CA MET A 6 -22.24 -10.97 13.20
C MET A 6 -22.17 -9.76 12.25
N LEU A 7 -23.05 -8.78 12.46
CA LEU A 7 -22.95 -7.44 11.87
C LEU A 7 -21.80 -6.69 12.57
N GLY A 8 -20.61 -7.29 12.56
CA GLY A 8 -19.38 -6.78 13.16
C GLY A 8 -18.26 -6.85 12.14
N VAL A 9 -17.41 -5.83 12.12
CA VAL A 9 -16.19 -5.86 11.31
C VAL A 9 -15.24 -6.87 11.95
N ASP A 10 -14.79 -7.84 11.16
CA ASP A 10 -13.71 -8.75 11.55
C ASP A 10 -12.40 -7.95 11.66
N LEU A 11 -12.08 -7.54 12.89
CA LEU A 11 -10.90 -6.74 13.20
C LEU A 11 -9.60 -7.48 12.88
N ASP A 12 -9.55 -8.80 13.03
CA ASP A 12 -8.37 -9.60 12.70
C ASP A 12 -8.14 -9.62 11.18
N ALA A 13 -9.20 -9.84 10.41
CA ALA A 13 -9.13 -9.74 8.94
C ALA A 13 -8.76 -8.32 8.48
N LEU A 14 -9.25 -7.29 9.16
CA LEU A 14 -8.91 -5.89 8.86
C LEU A 14 -7.43 -5.60 9.15
N HIS A 15 -6.91 -6.03 10.31
CA HIS A 15 -5.49 -5.89 10.67
C HIS A 15 -4.56 -6.63 9.70
N ASN A 16 -4.95 -7.84 9.27
CA ASN A 16 -4.22 -8.60 8.25
C ASN A 16 -4.21 -7.86 6.91
N THR A 17 -5.34 -7.25 6.53
CA THR A 17 -5.44 -6.44 5.31
C THR A 17 -4.55 -5.20 5.38
N ILE A 18 -4.56 -4.47 6.50
CA ILE A 18 -3.67 -3.31 6.74
C ILE A 18 -2.20 -3.71 6.58
N THR A 19 -1.80 -4.82 7.20
CA THR A 19 -0.42 -5.33 7.14
C THR A 19 -0.03 -5.71 5.71
N THR A 20 -0.94 -6.34 4.97
CA THR A 20 -0.73 -6.70 3.57
C THR A 20 -0.56 -5.47 2.70
N LEU A 21 -1.43 -4.45 2.87
CA LEU A 21 -1.33 -3.19 2.12
C LEU A 21 0.00 -2.48 2.39
N ARG A 22 0.46 -2.42 3.65
CA ARG A 22 1.77 -1.83 3.98
C ARG A 22 2.92 -2.57 3.31
N THR A 23 2.90 -3.91 3.35
CA THR A 23 3.91 -4.73 2.67
C THR A 23 3.91 -4.51 1.16
N CYS A 24 2.74 -4.38 0.54
CA CYS A 24 2.60 -4.05 -0.87
C CYS A 24 3.16 -2.66 -1.18
N ALA A 25 2.83 -1.65 -0.36
CA ALA A 25 3.33 -0.29 -0.52
C ALA A 25 4.87 -0.25 -0.46
N ASP A 26 5.48 -0.93 0.50
CA ASP A 26 6.93 -1.02 0.65
C ASP A 26 7.58 -1.72 -0.55
N THR A 27 6.98 -2.83 -1.01
CA THR A 27 7.48 -3.58 -2.16
C THR A 27 7.45 -2.72 -3.43
N LEU A 28 6.35 -2.01 -3.69
CA LEU A 28 6.22 -1.09 -4.82
C LEU A 28 7.25 0.06 -4.74
N GLN A 29 7.47 0.60 -3.55
CA GLN A 29 8.48 1.65 -3.34
C GLN A 29 9.90 1.14 -3.63
N GLN A 30 10.23 -0.07 -3.18
CA GLN A 30 11.52 -0.70 -3.44
C GLN A 30 11.73 -0.94 -4.94
N GLN A 31 10.71 -1.42 -5.66
CA GLN A 31 10.84 -1.60 -7.12
C GLN A 31 10.98 -0.28 -7.87
N SER A 32 10.26 0.76 -7.46
CA SER A 32 10.42 2.12 -7.99
C SER A 32 11.88 2.59 -7.86
N ARG A 33 12.48 2.44 -6.66
CA ARG A 33 13.89 2.80 -6.42
C ARG A 33 14.87 2.01 -7.28
N ARG A 34 14.71 0.69 -7.37
CA ARG A 34 15.57 -0.17 -8.20
C ARG A 34 15.61 0.25 -9.66
N ILE A 35 14.47 0.67 -10.21
CA ILE A 35 14.40 1.15 -11.59
C ILE A 35 15.18 2.47 -11.75
N THR A 36 15.11 3.37 -10.77
CA THR A 36 15.85 4.64 -10.80
C THR A 36 17.34 4.51 -10.51
N GLU A 37 17.77 3.49 -9.75
CA GLU A 37 19.17 3.24 -9.38
C GLU A 37 19.99 2.61 -10.51
N HIS A 38 19.33 1.99 -11.50
CA HIS A 38 19.96 1.39 -12.68
C HIS A 38 19.52 2.09 -13.97
N PRO A 39 19.91 3.37 -14.17
CA PRO A 39 19.44 4.11 -15.31
C PRO A 39 20.05 3.58 -16.60
N PHE A 40 19.22 2.97 -17.43
CA PHE A 40 19.59 2.56 -18.77
C PHE A 40 19.94 3.79 -19.62
N GLY A 41 21.10 3.80 -20.28
CA GLY A 41 21.51 4.85 -21.22
C GLY A 41 22.00 6.17 -20.60
N LEU A 42 22.12 6.27 -19.27
CA LEU A 42 22.80 7.38 -18.60
C LEU A 42 24.27 6.99 -18.34
N GLY A 43 25.10 7.25 -19.33
CA GLY A 43 26.52 6.95 -19.30
C GLY A 43 27.04 6.87 -20.73
N ASN A 44 28.18 7.48 -20.99
CA ASN A 44 28.87 7.46 -22.28
C ASN A 44 29.42 6.07 -22.63
N ASP A 45 28.75 5.00 -22.20
CA ASP A 45 29.13 3.64 -22.52
C ASP A 45 28.94 3.46 -24.02
N GLU A 46 30.04 3.10 -24.68
CA GLU A 46 30.34 2.98 -26.11
C GLU A 46 29.22 2.40 -27.01
N ALA A 47 28.16 1.83 -26.45
CA ALA A 47 27.01 1.24 -27.11
C ALA A 47 26.01 2.29 -27.63
N GLY A 48 26.33 2.91 -28.77
CA GLY A 48 25.29 3.23 -29.75
C GLY A 48 24.93 4.70 -29.94
N ARG A 49 25.81 5.47 -30.61
CA ARG A 49 25.40 6.71 -31.30
C ARG A 49 24.15 6.51 -32.17
N ASN A 50 24.03 5.34 -32.80
CA ASN A 50 22.89 4.93 -33.64
C ASN A 50 21.64 4.49 -32.86
N TYR A 51 21.77 4.18 -31.57
CA TYR A 51 20.68 3.71 -30.71
C TYR A 51 20.35 4.68 -29.57
N SER A 52 20.95 5.88 -29.59
CA SER A 52 20.78 6.91 -28.56
C SER A 52 19.33 7.36 -28.40
N ALA A 53 18.58 7.48 -29.50
CA ALA A 53 17.15 7.82 -29.47
C ALA A 53 16.30 6.71 -28.81
N GLN A 54 16.60 5.44 -29.11
CA GLN A 54 15.94 4.29 -28.52
C GLN A 54 16.30 4.14 -27.04
N GLY A 55 17.56 4.38 -26.67
CA GLY A 55 18.02 4.40 -25.28
C GLY A 55 17.32 5.48 -24.46
N ALA A 56 17.21 6.69 -25.02
CA ALA A 56 16.46 7.78 -24.38
C ALA A 56 14.96 7.46 -24.22
N ALA A 57 14.35 6.81 -25.22
CA ALA A 57 12.96 6.38 -25.13
C ALA A 57 12.73 5.31 -24.06
N ILE A 58 13.65 4.34 -23.95
CA ILE A 58 13.65 3.31 -22.89
C ILE A 58 13.82 3.96 -21.53
N HIS A 59 14.80 4.86 -21.39
CA HIS A 59 15.05 5.61 -20.15
C HIS A 59 13.80 6.37 -19.69
N ALA A 60 13.20 7.19 -20.56
CA ALA A 60 11.98 7.91 -20.24
C ALA A 60 10.80 6.97 -19.93
N GLY A 61 10.76 5.79 -20.54
CA GLY A 61 9.79 4.74 -20.22
C GLY A 61 9.96 4.20 -18.80
N LEU A 62 11.20 3.88 -18.42
CA LEU A 62 11.56 3.40 -17.08
C LEU A 62 11.27 4.45 -16.01
N GLU A 63 11.57 5.74 -16.26
CA GLU A 63 11.23 6.83 -15.35
C GLU A 63 9.71 6.92 -15.12
N ARG A 64 8.91 6.84 -16.20
CA ARG A 64 7.44 6.82 -16.07
C ARG A 64 6.96 5.63 -15.27
N MET A 65 7.53 4.44 -15.49
CA MET A 65 7.19 3.24 -14.71
C MET A 65 7.54 3.42 -13.23
N ALA A 66 8.72 3.95 -12.92
CA ALA A 66 9.12 4.23 -11.54
C ALA A 66 8.18 5.22 -10.86
N ALA A 67 7.75 6.28 -11.56
CA ALA A 67 6.78 7.25 -11.05
C ALA A 67 5.40 6.62 -10.79
N CYS A 68 4.91 5.78 -11.71
CA CYS A 68 3.65 5.04 -11.50
C CYS A 68 3.72 4.12 -10.28
N LEU A 69 4.81 3.36 -10.11
CA LEU A 69 5.02 2.50 -8.95
C LEU A 69 5.08 3.30 -7.64
N HIS A 70 5.69 4.48 -7.67
CA HIS A 70 5.73 5.37 -6.52
C HIS A 70 4.33 5.88 -6.15
N HIS A 71 3.53 6.31 -7.13
CA HIS A 71 2.16 6.75 -6.89
C HIS A 71 1.26 5.62 -6.36
N TRP A 72 1.41 4.40 -6.90
CA TRP A 72 0.69 3.24 -6.38
C TRP A 72 1.11 2.90 -4.95
N SER A 73 2.42 2.91 -4.66
CA SER A 73 2.93 2.75 -3.29
C SER A 73 2.29 3.74 -2.31
N ALA A 74 2.28 5.03 -2.66
CA ALA A 74 1.69 6.08 -1.82
C ALA A 74 0.17 5.88 -1.63
N GLY A 75 -0.57 5.55 -2.70
CA GLY A 75 -2.01 5.30 -2.62
C GLY A 75 -2.35 4.06 -1.77
N THR A 76 -1.56 2.99 -1.88
CA THR A 76 -1.71 1.78 -1.07
C THR A 76 -1.42 2.06 0.41
N ALA A 77 -0.37 2.82 0.73
CA ALA A 77 -0.06 3.23 2.09
C ALA A 77 -1.19 4.09 2.69
N ALA A 78 -1.69 5.08 1.95
CA ALA A 78 -2.79 5.92 2.40
C ALA A 78 -4.07 5.11 2.67
N THR A 79 -4.36 4.10 1.85
CA THR A 79 -5.48 3.18 2.09
C THR A 79 -5.29 2.39 3.38
N ALA A 80 -4.07 1.90 3.64
CA ALA A 80 -3.75 1.20 4.86
C ALA A 80 -3.94 2.08 6.11
N ASP A 81 -3.59 3.36 6.03
CA ASP A 81 -3.76 4.30 7.13
C ASP A 81 -5.22 4.63 7.41
N VAL A 82 -6.05 4.78 6.36
CA VAL A 82 -7.50 4.93 6.52
C VAL A 82 -8.11 3.71 7.20
N PHE A 83 -7.68 2.50 6.81
CA PHE A 83 -8.15 1.26 7.45
C PHE A 83 -7.66 1.14 8.90
N ALA A 84 -6.43 1.55 9.20
CA ALA A 84 -5.92 1.56 10.56
C ALA A 84 -6.70 2.52 11.47
N HIS A 85 -7.06 3.69 10.95
CA HIS A 85 -7.92 4.63 11.65
C HIS A 85 -9.32 4.03 11.90
N ALA A 86 -9.92 3.42 10.88
CA ALA A 86 -11.21 2.75 11.01
C ALA A 86 -11.17 1.61 12.04
N ALA A 87 -10.13 0.79 12.05
CA ALA A 87 -9.93 -0.29 13.03
C ALA A 87 -9.92 0.27 14.46
N THR A 88 -9.20 1.37 14.70
CA THR A 88 -9.13 2.04 16.00
C THR A 88 -10.52 2.52 16.46
N GLU A 89 -11.31 3.09 15.55
CA GLU A 89 -12.67 3.53 15.86
C GLU A 89 -13.61 2.36 16.14
N TYR A 90 -13.50 1.26 15.40
CA TYR A 90 -14.28 0.05 15.66
C TYR A 90 -13.96 -0.53 17.04
N GLU A 91 -12.68 -0.64 17.40
CA GLU A 91 -12.26 -1.09 18.73
C GLU A 91 -12.76 -0.18 19.86
N ARG A 92 -12.74 1.15 19.64
CA ARG A 92 -13.26 2.12 20.61
C ARG A 92 -14.76 1.91 20.84
N ILE A 93 -15.54 1.81 19.75
CA ILE A 93 -16.99 1.61 19.81
C ILE A 93 -17.33 0.27 20.45
N ASP A 94 -16.59 -0.80 20.13
CA ASP A 94 -16.81 -2.12 20.71
C ASP A 94 -16.59 -2.10 22.23
N ARG A 95 -15.50 -1.47 22.68
CA ARG A 95 -15.20 -1.30 24.10
C ARG A 95 -16.27 -0.48 24.84
N GLU A 96 -16.68 0.65 24.27
CA GLU A 96 -17.74 1.49 24.85
C GLU A 96 -19.07 0.74 25.00
N ARG A 97 -19.40 -0.11 24.02
CA ARG A 97 -20.60 -0.96 24.09
C ARG A 97 -20.46 -2.06 25.12
N ALA A 98 -19.30 -2.71 25.21
CA ALA A 98 -19.03 -3.73 26.22
C ALA A 98 -19.16 -3.16 27.64
N ASP A 99 -18.56 -2.00 27.91
CA ASP A 99 -18.64 -1.31 29.20
C ASP A 99 -20.09 -0.94 29.56
N ALA A 100 -20.86 -0.46 28.58
CA ALA A 100 -22.28 -0.13 28.79
C ALA A 100 -23.12 -1.37 29.13
N ILE A 101 -22.84 -2.52 28.51
CA ILE A 101 -23.54 -3.79 28.80
C ILE A 101 -23.16 -4.30 30.20
N SER A 102 -21.88 -4.29 30.56
CA SER A 102 -21.41 -4.69 31.89
C SER A 102 -21.96 -3.80 33.01
N ALA A 103 -22.19 -2.51 32.75
CA ALA A 103 -22.81 -1.60 33.71
C ALA A 103 -24.31 -1.87 33.95
N VAL A 104 -25.00 -2.49 32.99
CA VAL A 104 -26.44 -2.82 33.09
C VAL A 104 -26.67 -4.20 33.72
N HIS A 105 -25.70 -5.11 33.63
CA HIS A 105 -25.71 -6.44 34.25
C HIS A 105 -24.53 -6.61 35.24
N PRO A 106 -24.63 -6.08 36.47
CA PRO A 106 -23.63 -6.27 37.52
C PRO A 106 -23.60 -7.69 38.10
#